data_AF-A0A7Y7NDW8-F1
#
_entry.id   AF-A0A7Y7NDW8-F1
#
_cell.length_a   1.000
_cell.length_b   1.000
_cell.length_c   1.000
_cell.angle_alpha   90.00
_cell.angle_beta   90.00
_cell.angle_gamma   90.00
#
_symmetry.space_group_name_H-M   'P 1'
#
loop_
_entity.id
_entity.type
_entity.pdbx_description
1 polymer ?
#
loop_
_entity_poly.entity_id
_entity_poly.type
_entity_poly.pdbx_seq_one_letter_code
_entity_poly.pdbx_strand_id
1 'polypeptide(L)'
;MERYAYRDTQGTLTYEMSGDRVIYRGRQILGLRSNIVKATFFDTVRGTILSKKGVVEFSASDAEWDTSSSSPLILHRNVNITVNHRRLDNLKQARIYFKRGVLEVSGKQKEVFQLM
;
A
#
# COMPACT_ATOMS: atom_id res chain seq x y z
N MET A 1 -7.68 14.20 -11.65
CA MET A 1 -7.25 12.91 -11.11
C MET A 1 -6.83 12.04 -12.28
N GLU A 2 -5.68 11.38 -12.18
CA GLU A 2 -5.16 10.49 -13.24
C GLU A 2 -5.33 9.05 -12.78
N ARG A 3 -5.96 8.20 -13.60
CA ARG A 3 -6.06 6.78 -13.30
C ARG A 3 -4.67 6.17 -13.34
N TYR A 4 -4.25 5.58 -12.23
CA TYR A 4 -2.98 4.88 -12.10
C TYR A 4 -3.24 3.38 -12.00
N ALA A 5 -2.45 2.62 -12.74
CA ALA A 5 -2.39 1.17 -12.64
C ALA A 5 -0.93 0.77 -12.43
N TYR A 6 -0.70 -0.14 -11.50
CA TYR A 6 0.61 -0.71 -11.23
C TYR A 6 0.50 -2.22 -11.14
N ARG A 7 1.45 -2.88 -11.80
CA ARG A 7 1.62 -4.33 -11.74
C ARG A 7 3.10 -4.64 -11.64
N ASP A 8 3.46 -5.52 -10.71
CA ASP A 8 4.82 -6.00 -10.55
C ASP A 8 4.82 -7.47 -10.14
N THR A 9 5.91 -8.18 -10.43
CA THR A 9 6.08 -9.59 -10.05
C THR A 9 7.47 -9.79 -9.47
N GLN A 10 7.52 -10.26 -8.24
CA GLN A 10 8.74 -10.49 -7.46
C GLN A 10 8.78 -11.96 -7.03
N GLY A 11 9.51 -12.79 -7.79
CA GLY A 11 9.57 -14.22 -7.56
C GLY A 11 8.20 -14.88 -7.71
N THR A 12 7.58 -15.26 -6.58
CA THR A 12 6.25 -15.92 -6.56
C THR A 12 5.12 -14.96 -6.19
N LEU A 13 5.44 -13.69 -5.94
CA LEU A 13 4.48 -12.65 -5.62
C LEU A 13 4.13 -11.85 -6.86
N THR A 14 2.85 -11.75 -7.18
CA THR A 14 2.33 -10.82 -8.19
C THR A 14 1.46 -9.77 -7.50
N TYR A 15 1.77 -8.51 -7.77
CA TYR A 15 1.05 -7.35 -7.24
C TYR A 15 0.30 -6.66 -8.36
N GLU A 16 -0.95 -6.33 -8.11
CA GLU A 16 -1.76 -5.50 -9.00
C GLU A 16 -2.48 -4.45 -8.15
N MET A 17 -2.42 -3.19 -8.55
CA MET A 17 -3.22 -2.13 -7.93
C MET A 17 -3.69 -1.11 -8.96
N SER A 18 -4.82 -0.48 -8.66
CA SER A 18 -5.35 0.66 -9.38
C SER A 18 -5.88 1.69 -8.40
N GLY A 19 -5.84 2.96 -8.78
CA GLY A 19 -6.41 4.05 -7.99
C GLY A 19 -6.29 5.38 -8.73
N ASP A 20 -6.90 6.41 -8.17
CA ASP A 20 -6.83 7.76 -8.70
C ASP A 20 -5.62 8.48 -8.09
N ARG A 21 -4.56 8.65 -8.89
CA ARG A 21 -3.29 9.20 -8.42
C ARG A 21 -3.38 10.72 -8.24
N VAL A 22 -2.90 11.18 -7.09
CA VAL A 22 -2.69 12.58 -6.74
C VAL A 22 -1.25 12.74 -6.27
N ILE A 23 -0.42 13.44 -7.05
CA ILE A 23 0.99 13.68 -6.70
C ILE A 23 1.07 14.99 -5.91
N TYR A 24 1.28 14.90 -4.59
CA TYR A 24 1.63 16.07 -3.79
C TYR A 24 3.15 16.27 -3.80
N ARG A 25 3.60 17.41 -4.30
CA ARG A 25 5.02 17.80 -4.26
C ARG A 25 5.23 18.74 -3.06
N GLY A 26 5.53 18.19 -1.90
CA GLY A 26 5.88 18.97 -0.70
C GLY A 26 7.35 19.40 -0.71
N ARG A 27 7.62 20.64 -0.28
CA ARG A 27 8.98 21.16 -0.05
C ARG A 27 9.29 21.09 1.45
N GLN A 28 10.22 20.24 1.88
CA GLN A 28 10.68 20.24 3.27
C GLN A 28 11.79 21.30 3.40
N ILE A 29 11.52 22.39 4.10
CA ILE A 29 12.52 23.44 4.40
C ILE A 29 13.04 23.19 5.81
N LEU A 30 14.14 22.47 5.93
CA LEU A 30 14.91 22.38 7.17
C LEU A 30 16.36 22.75 6.86
N GLY A 31 16.75 23.95 7.28
CA GLY A 31 18.07 24.25 7.81
C GLY A 31 19.30 24.21 6.89
N LEU A 32 19.26 23.79 5.61
CA LEU A 32 20.24 24.11 4.53
C LEU A 32 20.26 23.17 3.30
N ARG A 33 19.35 22.19 3.16
CA ARG A 33 19.17 21.46 1.88
C ARG A 33 17.70 21.21 1.61
N SER A 34 17.20 21.69 0.47
CA SER A 34 15.83 21.42 0.02
C SER A 34 15.71 19.94 -0.36
N ASN A 35 15.12 19.12 0.52
CA ASN A 35 14.70 17.78 0.14
C ASN A 35 13.25 17.85 -0.36
N ILE A 36 13.05 17.53 -1.64
CA ILE A 36 11.72 17.35 -2.20
C ILE A 36 11.26 15.95 -1.77
N VAL A 37 10.32 15.89 -0.83
CA VAL A 37 9.67 14.62 -0.47
C VAL A 37 8.57 14.40 -1.50
N LYS A 38 8.76 13.41 -2.37
CA LYS A 38 7.73 12.98 -3.34
C LYS A 38 6.96 11.81 -2.73
N ALA A 39 5.92 12.11 -1.98
CA ALA A 39 4.93 11.11 -1.59
C ALA A 39 3.83 11.07 -2.67
N THR A 40 3.56 9.90 -3.25
CA THR A 40 2.43 9.74 -4.16
C THR A 40 1.22 9.34 -3.33
N PHE A 41 0.15 10.13 -3.45
CA PHE A 41 -1.12 9.83 -2.81
C PHE A 41 -2.07 9.22 -3.83
N PHE A 42 -2.95 8.35 -3.36
CA PHE A 42 -3.95 7.69 -4.17
C PHE A 42 -5.29 7.84 -3.49
N ASP A 43 -6.25 8.40 -4.21
CA ASP A 43 -7.65 8.38 -3.84
C ASP A 43 -8.26 7.07 -4.37
N THR A 44 -9.07 6.41 -3.54
CA THR A 44 -9.77 5.15 -3.87
C THR A 44 -8.85 4.09 -4.47
N VAL A 45 -7.91 3.58 -3.66
CA VAL A 45 -7.02 2.50 -4.10
C VAL A 45 -7.69 1.14 -3.92
N ARG A 46 -7.43 0.24 -4.86
CA ARG A 46 -7.76 -1.18 -4.78
C ARG A 46 -6.68 -2.03 -5.42
N GLY A 47 -6.46 -3.23 -4.93
CA GLY A 47 -5.48 -4.13 -5.49
C GLY A 47 -5.54 -5.54 -4.95
N THR A 48 -4.72 -6.38 -5.57
CA THR A 48 -4.62 -7.81 -5.27
C THR A 48 -3.15 -8.20 -5.20
N ILE A 49 -2.83 -9.07 -4.25
CA ILE A 49 -1.54 -9.71 -4.09
C ILE A 49 -1.75 -11.21 -4.23
N LEU A 50 -1.10 -11.82 -5.21
CA LEU A 50 -1.11 -13.25 -5.43
C LEU A 50 0.21 -13.82 -4.94
N SER A 51 0.16 -14.86 -4.09
CA SER A 51 1.35 -15.57 -3.62
C SER A 51 1.09 -17.06 -3.48
N LYS A 52 2.14 -17.85 -3.22
CA LYS A 52 2.01 -19.28 -2.89
C LYS A 52 1.18 -19.55 -1.64
N LYS A 53 1.10 -18.59 -0.71
CA LYS A 53 0.30 -18.67 0.53
C LYS A 53 -1.15 -18.26 0.32
N GLY A 54 -1.47 -17.73 -0.86
CA GLY A 54 -2.82 -17.46 -1.33
C GLY A 54 -3.00 -16.02 -1.84
N VAL A 55 -4.21 -15.49 -1.67
CA VAL A 55 -4.63 -14.23 -2.29
C VAL A 55 -4.95 -13.19 -1.21
N VAL A 56 -4.40 -12.00 -1.34
CA VAL A 56 -4.77 -10.83 -0.54
C VAL A 56 -5.43 -9.80 -1.44
N GLU A 57 -6.65 -9.41 -1.13
CA GLU A 57 -7.33 -8.30 -1.78
C GLU A 57 -7.37 -7.12 -0.80
N PHE A 58 -7.08 -5.92 -1.28
CA PHE A 58 -7.08 -4.73 -0.45
C PHE A 58 -7.76 -3.55 -1.15
N SER A 59 -8.38 -2.68 -0.36
CA SER A 59 -8.86 -1.38 -0.80
C SER A 59 -8.84 -0.37 0.35
N ALA A 60 -8.73 0.91 -0.01
CA ALA A 60 -8.80 2.01 0.94
C ALA A 60 -9.26 3.29 0.23
N SER A 61 -9.83 4.23 0.99
CA SER A 61 -10.19 5.53 0.44
C SER A 61 -8.97 6.37 0.15
N ASP A 62 -7.90 6.24 0.94
CA ASP A 62 -6.63 6.91 0.70
C ASP A 62 -5.48 5.92 0.79
N ALA A 63 -4.42 6.20 0.04
CA ALA A 63 -3.14 5.57 0.28
C ALA A 63 -1.97 6.49 -0.03
N GLU A 64 -0.85 6.22 0.64
CA GLU A 64 0.42 6.87 0.39
C GLU A 64 1.45 5.83 -0.02
N TRP A 65 2.17 6.09 -1.10
CA TRP A 65 3.28 5.26 -1.51
C TRP A 65 4.34 6.05 -2.26
N ASP A 66 5.60 5.85 -1.87
CA ASP A 66 6.74 6.29 -2.65
C ASP A 66 7.22 5.14 -3.53
N THR A 67 6.82 5.18 -4.79
CA THR A 67 7.17 4.18 -5.82
C THR A 67 8.67 4.09 -6.08
N SER A 68 9.44 5.10 -5.68
CA SER A 68 10.89 5.17 -5.91
C SER A 68 11.74 4.55 -4.79
N SER A 69 11.12 4.19 -3.65
CA SER A 69 11.82 3.63 -2.50
C SER A 69 11.33 2.23 -2.12
N SER A 70 11.91 1.65 -1.07
CA SER A 70 11.44 0.41 -0.44
C SER A 70 10.33 0.65 0.59
N SER A 71 9.78 1.87 0.62
CA SER A 71 8.72 2.25 1.53
C SER A 71 7.45 1.43 1.26
N PRO A 72 6.68 1.09 2.31
CA PRO A 72 5.43 0.38 2.14
C PRO A 72 4.41 1.27 1.43
N LEU A 73 3.46 0.64 0.73
CA LEU A 73 2.17 1.26 0.45
C LEU A 73 1.39 1.31 1.76
N ILE A 74 1.03 2.52 2.20
CA ILE A 74 0.29 2.75 3.44
C ILE A 74 -1.16 3.04 3.08
N LEU A 75 -2.07 2.20 3.57
CA LEU A 75 -3.51 2.32 3.36
C LEU A 75 -4.17 3.07 4.52
N HIS A 76 -4.98 4.08 4.21
CA HIS A 76 -5.65 4.96 5.17
C HIS A 76 -7.14 5.10 4.85
N ARG A 77 -7.97 5.21 5.89
CA ARG A 77 -9.44 5.40 5.84
C ARG A 77 -10.19 4.30 5.06
N ASN A 78 -11.23 3.75 5.67
CA ASN A 78 -12.05 2.68 5.07
C ASN A 78 -11.22 1.50 4.55
N VAL A 79 -10.16 1.14 5.27
CA VAL A 79 -9.25 0.05 4.88
C VAL A 79 -10.01 -1.27 4.94
N ASN A 80 -10.06 -1.97 3.82
CA ASN A 80 -10.66 -3.29 3.71
C ASN A 80 -9.61 -4.24 3.14
N ILE A 81 -9.31 -5.31 3.89
CA ILE A 81 -8.37 -6.34 3.48
C ILE A 81 -9.05 -7.69 3.64
N THR A 82 -8.91 -8.51 2.61
CA THR A 82 -9.36 -9.89 2.59
C THR A 82 -8.14 -10.77 2.33
N VAL A 83 -7.91 -11.77 3.19
CA VAL A 83 -6.84 -12.77 3.02
C VAL A 83 -7.50 -14.12 2.82
N ASN A 84 -7.26 -14.78 1.69
CA ASN A 84 -7.85 -16.07 1.34
C ASN A 84 -9.39 -16.07 1.50
N HIS A 85 -10.05 -15.05 0.97
CA HIS A 85 -11.50 -14.81 1.07
C HIS A 85 -12.05 -14.54 2.48
N ARG A 86 -11.18 -14.41 3.49
CA ARG A 86 -11.56 -13.98 4.83
C ARG A 86 -11.26 -12.50 5.04
N ARG A 87 -12.30 -11.71 5.28
CA ARG A 87 -12.17 -10.29 5.59
C ARG A 87 -11.56 -10.09 6.97
N LEU A 88 -10.65 -9.12 7.07
CA LEU A 88 -10.10 -8.62 8.32
C LEU A 88 -10.96 -7.42 8.78
N ASP A 89 -11.45 -7.50 10.02
CA ASP A 89 -12.36 -6.50 10.57
C ASP A 89 -11.64 -5.44 11.42
N ASN A 90 -12.28 -4.27 11.58
CA ASN A 90 -11.82 -3.19 12.45
C ASN A 90 -10.40 -2.67 12.14
N LEU A 91 -10.03 -2.65 10.86
CA LEU A 91 -8.75 -2.11 10.41
C LEU A 91 -8.74 -0.57 10.44
N LYS A 92 -7.72 0.00 11.06
CA LYS A 92 -7.44 1.45 11.05
C LYS A 92 -6.47 1.82 9.94
N GLN A 93 -5.46 0.98 9.73
CA GLN A 93 -4.38 1.19 8.79
C GLN A 93 -3.82 -0.17 8.34
N ALA A 94 -3.24 -0.21 7.14
CA ALA A 94 -2.38 -1.30 6.73
C ALA A 94 -1.15 -0.80 6.00
N ARG A 95 -0.09 -1.62 6.00
CA ARG A 95 1.19 -1.36 5.32
C ARG A 95 1.58 -2.59 4.52
N ILE A 96 1.80 -2.38 3.22
CA ILE A 96 2.17 -3.44 2.30
C ILE A 96 3.61 -3.21 1.83
N TYR A 97 4.51 -4.10 2.21
CA TYR A 97 5.91 -4.07 1.82
C TYR A 97 6.14 -4.97 0.60
N PHE A 98 5.94 -4.42 -0.61
CA PHE A 98 6.03 -5.18 -1.87
C PHE A 98 7.35 -5.94 -2.04
N LYS A 99 8.50 -5.32 -1.75
CA LYS A 99 9.81 -6.00 -1.90
C LYS A 99 10.08 -7.06 -0.82
N ARG A 100 9.37 -7.00 0.31
CA ARG A 100 9.56 -7.91 1.45
C ARG A 100 8.46 -8.98 1.53
N GLY A 101 7.40 -8.85 0.75
CA GLY A 101 6.25 -9.77 0.82
C GLY A 101 5.62 -9.79 2.21
N VAL A 102 5.52 -8.64 2.86
CA VAL A 102 4.95 -8.51 4.20
C VAL A 102 3.74 -7.59 4.15
N LEU A 103 2.66 -8.03 4.76
CA LEU A 103 1.50 -7.21 5.07
C LEU A 103 1.45 -7.00 6.58
N GLU A 104 1.49 -5.75 7.02
CA GLU A 104 1.17 -5.39 8.40
C GLU A 104 -0.21 -4.73 8.43
N VAL A 105 -1.07 -5.18 9.34
CA VAL A 105 -2.36 -4.55 9.58
C VAL A 105 -2.44 -4.05 11.02
N SER A 106 -3.08 -2.90 11.19
CA SER A 106 -3.28 -2.28 12.50
C SER A 106 -4.78 -2.09 12.70
N GLY A 107 -5.35 -2.85 13.65
CA GLY A 107 -6.73 -2.74 14.09
C GLY A 107 -6.82 -2.49 15.59
N LYS A 108 -7.41 -3.43 16.34
CA LYS A 108 -7.31 -3.47 17.81
C LYS A 108 -5.92 -3.91 18.27
N GLN A 109 -5.28 -4.79 17.50
CA GLN A 109 -3.92 -5.26 17.68
C GLN A 109 -3.17 -5.15 16.34
N LYS A 110 -1.85 -5.18 16.40
CA LYS A 110 -1.00 -5.25 15.20
C LYS A 110 -0.86 -6.72 14.81
N GLU A 111 -1.20 -7.05 13.57
CA GLU A 111 -1.00 -8.38 12.98
C GLU A 111 -0.06 -8.28 11.79
N VAL A 112 0.78 -9.30 11.59
CA VAL A 112 1.80 -9.34 10.53
C VAL A 112 1.65 -10.64 9.75
N PHE A 113 1.47 -10.53 8.44
CA PHE A 113 1.33 -11.64 7.51
C PHE A 113 2.57 -11.72 6.61
N GLN A 114 3.25 -12.86 6.61
CA GLN A 114 4.32 -13.17 5.66
C GLN A 114 3.73 -13.84 4.42
N LEU A 115 3.90 -13.20 3.26
CA LEU A 115 3.34 -13.63 1.97
C LEU A 115 4.35 -14.41 1.11
N MET A 116 5.66 -14.31 1.40
CA MET A 116 6.71 -15.21 0.92
C MET A 116 6.98 -16.33 1.90
#